data_AF-A0AB39BW75-F1
#
_entry.id   AF-A0AB39BW75-F1
#
_cell.length_a   1.000
_cell.length_b   1.000
_cell.length_c   1.000
_cell.angle_alpha   90.00
_cell.angle_beta   90.00
_cell.angle_gamma   90.00
#
_symmetry.space_group_name_H-M   'P 1'
#
loop_
_entity.id
_entity.type
_entity.pdbx_description
1 polymer ?
#
loop_
_entity_poly.entity_id
_entity_poly.type
_entity_poly.pdbx_seq_one_letter_code
_entity_poly.pdbx_strand_id
1 'polypeptide(L)'
;MERQQFESWRYDVEPALASKVEEFHFLGYDRVTVDQVWACVMDRLRKPKEFIHLHAFVQVILTLKVQDYMTWVTKESYREGEDWFKKQDSLG
;
A
#
# COMPACT_ATOMS: atom_id res chain seq x y z
N MET A 1 6.02 -0.68 -18.97
CA MET A 1 7.18 -0.88 -18.06
C MET A 1 7.08 0.19 -16.98
N GLU A 2 6.40 -0.07 -15.86
CA GLU A 2 6.11 1.00 -14.86
C GLU A 2 6.28 0.55 -13.40
N ARG A 3 6.61 -0.71 -13.13
CA ARG A 3 6.99 -1.14 -11.78
C ARG A 3 8.39 -0.66 -11.35
N GLN A 4 9.15 -0.07 -12.27
CA GLN A 4 10.61 -0.13 -12.21
C GLN A 4 11.27 1.01 -11.42
N GLN A 5 10.58 2.11 -11.08
CA GLN A 5 11.17 3.20 -10.30
C GLN A 5 10.75 3.24 -8.83
N PHE A 6 9.54 2.79 -8.48
CA PHE A 6 9.10 2.82 -7.08
C PHE A 6 9.95 1.93 -6.18
N GLU A 7 10.30 0.72 -6.66
CA GLU A 7 11.17 -0.17 -5.89
C GLU A 7 12.53 0.47 -5.59
N SER A 8 13.11 1.24 -6.53
CA SER A 8 14.36 1.97 -6.28
C SER A 8 14.21 3.07 -5.23
N TRP A 9 13.03 3.72 -5.15
CA TRP A 9 12.75 4.78 -4.19
C TRP A 9 12.30 4.28 -2.82
N ARG A 10 12.05 2.97 -2.67
CA ARG A 10 11.56 2.42 -1.41
C ARG A 10 12.48 2.78 -0.24
N TYR A 11 13.78 2.76 -0.47
CA TYR A 11 14.77 3.18 0.53
C TYR A 11 14.68 4.68 0.82
N ASP A 12 14.59 5.51 -0.23
CA ASP A 12 14.51 6.97 -0.10
C ASP A 12 13.26 7.44 0.66
N VAL A 13 12.15 6.72 0.53
CA VAL A 13 10.87 7.05 1.19
C VAL A 13 10.63 6.29 2.49
N GLU A 14 11.55 5.44 2.92
CA GLU A 14 11.44 4.66 4.15
C GLU A 14 11.11 5.52 5.38
N PRO A 15 11.72 6.70 5.58
CA PRO A 15 11.36 7.58 6.69
C PRO A 15 9.90 8.05 6.65
N ALA A 16 9.35 8.30 5.46
CA ALA A 16 7.96 8.70 5.29
C ALA A 16 6.99 7.54 5.58
N LEU A 17 7.37 6.32 5.19
CA LEU A 17 6.60 5.11 5.50
C LEU A 17 6.60 4.83 6.99
N ALA A 18 7.76 4.88 7.65
CA ALA A 18 7.90 4.69 9.09
C ALA A 18 7.07 5.72 9.87
N SER A 19 7.19 7.00 9.53
CA SER A 19 6.39 8.07 10.15
C SER A 19 4.88 7.85 9.96
N LYS A 20 4.45 7.35 8.81
CA LYS A 20 3.02 7.03 8.57
C LYS A 20 2.55 5.84 9.39
N VAL A 21 3.38 4.82 9.57
CA VAL A 21 3.07 3.67 10.44
C VAL A 21 2.93 4.14 11.89
N GLU A 22 3.87 4.95 12.38
CA GLU A 22 3.83 5.52 13.73
C GLU A 22 2.57 6.38 13.94
N GLU A 23 2.16 7.18 12.95
CA GLU A 23 0.90 7.93 12.99
C GLU A 23 -0.31 7.00 13.12
N PHE A 24 -0.35 5.90 12.36
CA PHE A 24 -1.46 4.95 12.46
C PHE A 24 -1.47 4.21 13.80
N HIS A 25 -0.30 3.85 14.34
CA HIS A 25 -0.17 3.30 15.69
C HIS A 25 -0.67 4.28 16.73
N PHE A 26 -0.30 5.56 16.63
CA PHE A 26 -0.80 6.60 17.52
C PHE A 26 -2.33 6.74 17.49
N LEU A 27 -2.96 6.45 16.35
CA LEU A 27 -4.42 6.42 16.19
C LEU A 27 -5.07 5.10 16.65
N GLY A 28 -4.30 4.16 17.21
CA GLY A 28 -4.78 2.88 17.75
C GLY A 28 -4.72 1.70 16.77
N TYR A 29 -4.01 1.82 15.65
CA TYR A 29 -3.87 0.76 14.65
C TYR A 29 -2.51 0.06 14.75
N ASP A 30 -2.19 -0.48 15.94
CA ASP A 30 -0.85 -0.99 16.31
C ASP A 30 -0.31 -2.13 15.42
N ARG A 31 -1.17 -2.79 14.64
CA ARG A 31 -0.78 -3.94 13.79
C ARG A 31 -0.32 -3.54 12.39
N VAL A 32 -0.43 -2.26 12.04
CA VAL A 32 -0.02 -1.77 10.73
C VAL A 32 1.48 -1.95 10.54
N THR A 33 1.90 -2.46 9.39
CA THR A 33 3.33 -2.60 9.04
C THR A 33 3.72 -1.69 7.87
N VAL A 34 5.02 -1.39 7.77
CA VAL A 34 5.60 -0.64 6.64
C VAL A 34 5.26 -1.32 5.30
N ASP A 35 5.29 -2.65 5.25
CA ASP A 35 4.94 -3.41 4.04
C ASP A 35 3.48 -3.26 3.64
N GLN A 36 2.56 -3.24 4.61
CA GLN A 36 1.14 -3.00 4.34
C GLN A 36 0.89 -1.57 3.85
N VAL A 37 1.53 -0.57 4.47
CA VAL A 37 1.44 0.82 4.00
C VAL A 37 2.00 0.95 2.58
N TRP A 38 3.15 0.34 2.31
CA TRP A 38 3.74 0.30 0.96
C TRP A 38 2.79 -0.32 -0.06
N ALA A 39 2.25 -1.50 0.22
CA ALA A 39 1.34 -2.20 -0.67
C ALA A 39 0.07 -1.37 -0.95
N CYS A 40 -0.47 -0.71 0.08
CA CYS A 40 -1.60 0.21 -0.05
C CYS A 40 -1.29 1.40 -0.96
N VAL A 41 -0.12 2.04 -0.78
CA VAL A 41 0.31 3.17 -1.61
C VAL A 41 0.52 2.74 -3.06
N MET A 42 1.17 1.60 -3.28
CA MET A 42 1.35 1.03 -4.62
C MET A 42 0.00 0.76 -5.29
N ASP A 43 -0.98 0.21 -4.57
CA ASP A 43 -2.32 -0.03 -5.11
C ASP A 43 -3.05 1.27 -5.50
N ARG A 44 -2.90 2.34 -4.70
CA ARG A 44 -3.45 3.67 -5.03
C ARG A 44 -2.80 4.26 -6.28
N LEU A 45 -1.51 4.02 -6.50
CA LEU A 45 -0.74 4.52 -7.65
C LEU A 45 -0.87 3.64 -8.90
N ARG A 46 -1.42 2.43 -8.80
CA ARG A 46 -1.73 1.57 -9.98
C ARG A 46 -2.75 2.18 -10.93
N LYS A 47 -3.56 3.14 -10.47
CA LYS A 47 -4.51 3.83 -11.34
C LYS A 47 -3.74 4.76 -12.29
N PRO A 48 -3.91 4.63 -13.62
CA PRO A 48 -3.05 5.31 -14.59
C PRO A 48 -3.22 6.81 -14.48
N LYS A 49 -2.22 7.46 -13.91
CA LYS A 49 -1.96 8.89 -14.04
C LYS A 49 -0.46 9.02 -14.11
N GLU A 50 0.00 9.53 -15.25
CA GLU A 50 1.26 10.25 -15.56
C GLU A 50 2.52 10.02 -14.69
N PHE A 51 3.67 10.35 -15.25
CA PHE A 51 4.93 10.38 -14.49
C PHE A 51 4.77 11.11 -13.15
N ILE A 52 5.03 10.41 -12.04
CA ILE A 52 5.02 11.00 -10.70
C ILE A 52 6.45 11.30 -10.26
N HIS A 53 6.69 12.53 -9.79
CA HIS A 53 7.95 12.92 -9.18
C HIS A 53 8.06 12.40 -7.73
N LEU A 54 9.29 12.20 -7.23
CA LEU A 54 9.53 11.71 -5.87
C LEU A 54 8.81 12.53 -4.79
N HIS A 55 8.78 13.86 -4.89
CA HIS A 55 8.08 14.70 -3.92
C HIS A 55 6.55 14.43 -3.90
N ALA A 56 5.95 14.17 -5.05
CA ALA A 56 4.54 13.83 -5.16
C ALA A 56 4.29 12.41 -4.62
N PHE A 57 5.23 11.49 -4.82
CA PHE A 57 5.18 10.16 -4.24
C PHE A 57 5.23 10.21 -2.70
N VAL A 58 6.17 10.96 -2.12
CA VAL A 58 6.23 11.21 -0.67
C VAL A 58 4.94 11.86 -0.16
N GLN A 59 4.39 12.82 -0.89
CA GLN A 59 3.11 13.43 -0.53
C GLN A 59 1.97 12.41 -0.48
N VAL A 60 1.92 11.45 -1.41
CA VAL A 60 0.90 10.37 -1.37
C VAL A 60 1.03 9.50 -0.12
N ILE A 61 2.26 9.22 0.32
CA ILE A 61 2.52 8.49 1.57
C ILE A 61 2.04 9.30 2.77
N LEU A 62 2.50 10.54 2.90
CA LEU A 62 2.22 11.38 4.08
C LEU A 62 0.76 11.83 4.18
N THR A 63 0.03 11.90 3.06
CA THR A 63 -1.39 12.23 3.03
C THR A 63 -2.32 11.01 3.06
N LEU A 64 -1.77 9.79 3.17
CA LEU A 64 -2.57 8.58 3.31
C LEU A 64 -3.41 8.65 4.58
N LYS A 65 -4.73 8.57 4.43
CA LYS A 65 -5.68 8.55 5.55
C LYS A 65 -5.89 7.13 6.04
N VAL A 66 -6.08 6.97 7.34
CA VAL A 66 -6.40 5.66 7.94
C VAL A 66 -7.67 5.03 7.35
N GLN A 67 -8.67 5.85 6.99
CA GLN A 67 -9.90 5.38 6.33
C GLN A 67 -9.62 4.78 4.94
N ASP A 68 -8.69 5.37 4.18
CA ASP A 68 -8.27 4.84 2.87
C ASP A 68 -7.51 3.52 3.05
N TYR A 69 -6.65 3.46 4.06
CA TYR A 69 -5.93 2.24 4.43
C TYR A 69 -6.88 1.10 4.82
N MET A 70 -7.86 1.36 5.70
CA MET A 70 -8.84 0.34 6.11
C MET A 70 -9.71 -0.14 4.95
N THR A 71 -10.06 0.78 4.04
CA THR A 71 -10.76 0.43 2.80
C THR A 71 -9.92 -0.50 1.93
N TRP A 72 -8.61 -0.24 1.83
CA TRP A 72 -7.68 -1.11 1.12
C TRP A 72 -7.54 -2.48 1.79
N VAL A 73 -7.34 -2.54 3.11
CA VAL A 73 -7.26 -3.82 3.86
C VAL A 73 -8.49 -4.67 3.61
N THR A 74 -9.68 -4.07 3.70
CA THR A 74 -10.96 -4.75 3.46
C THR A 74 -11.01 -5.35 2.05
N LYS A 75 -10.57 -4.60 1.03
CA LYS A 75 -10.50 -5.09 -0.36
C LYS A 75 -9.51 -6.24 -0.52
N GLU A 76 -8.33 -6.14 0.09
CA GLU A 76 -7.33 -7.21 -0.01
C GLU A 76 -7.83 -8.50 0.65
N SER A 77 -8.53 -8.43 1.80
CA SER A 77 -9.11 -9.62 2.44
C SER A 77 -10.12 -10.34 1.56
N TYR A 78 -10.90 -9.62 0.73
CA TYR A 78 -11.78 -10.26 -0.25
C TYR A 78 -10.99 -10.91 -1.39
N ARG A 79 -9.95 -10.27 -1.90
CA ARG A 79 -9.09 -10.81 -2.98
C ARG A 79 -8.38 -12.09 -2.54
N GLU A 80 -7.83 -12.11 -1.32
CA GLU A 80 -7.22 -13.31 -0.74
C GLU A 80 -8.20 -14.48 -0.64
N GLY A 81 -9.45 -14.20 -0.25
CA GLY A 81 -10.53 -15.18 -0.23
C GLY A 81 -10.84 -15.74 -1.62
N GLU A 82 -11.04 -14.87 -2.62
CA GLU A 82 -11.27 -15.29 -4.01
C GLU A 82 -10.14 -16.14 -4.58
N ASP A 83 -8.88 -15.77 -4.31
CA ASP A 83 -7.70 -16.50 -4.78
C ASP A 83 -7.60 -17.90 -4.15
N TRP A 84 -7.97 -18.03 -2.86
CA TRP A 84 -8.07 -19.33 -2.18
C TRP A 84 -9.12 -20.24 -2.82
N PHE A 85 -10.31 -19.71 -3.11
CA PHE A 85 -11.38 -20.48 -3.77
C PHE A 85 -10.98 -20.94 -5.18
N LYS A 86 -10.36 -20.06 -5.98
CA LYS A 86 -9.89 -20.42 -7.34
C LYS A 86 -8.82 -21.50 -7.33
N LYS A 87 -7.93 -21.48 -6.33
CA LYS A 87 -6.86 -22.48 -6.20
C LYS A 87 -7.40 -23.87 -5.85
N GLN A 88 -8.48 -23.96 -5.07
CA GLN A 88 -9.14 -25.24 -4.78
C GLN A 88 -9.82 -25.84 -6.01
N ASP A 89 -10.49 -25.02 -6.82
CA ASP A 89 -11.22 -25.46 -8.02
C ASP A 89 -10.27 -25.93 -9.14
N SER A 90 -9.05 -25.38 -9.19
CA SER A 90 -8.02 -25.73 -10.17
C SER A 90 -7.26 -27.04 -9.84
N LEU A 91 -7.50 -27.62 -8.67
CA LEU A 91 -6.88 -28.86 -8.18
C LEU A 91 -7.85 -30.05 -8.16
N GLY A 92 -9.08 -29.86 -8.67
CA GLY A 92 -10.13 -30.87 -8.81
C GLY A 92 -10.29 -31.38 -10.24
#